data_AF-A0A978TXR1-F1
#
_entry.id   AF-A0A978TXR1-F1
#
_cell.length_a   1.000
_cell.length_b   1.000
_cell.length_c   1.000
_cell.angle_alpha   90.00
_cell.angle_beta   90.00
_cell.angle_gamma   90.00
#
_symmetry.space_group_name_H-M   'P 1'
#
loop_
_entity.id
_entity.type
_entity.pdbx_description
1 polymer ?
#
loop_
_entity_poly.entity_id
_entity_poly.type
_entity_poly.pdbx_seq_one_letter_code
_entity_poly.pdbx_strand_id
1 'polypeptide(L)'
;MNKSEAAQLLVEAGWTKADAMRALEGIDFRQNPDEFVILRAALVFAGPELSNRQRLQAAQKGMVTKKVKEIEHKSQVAVQLQSQVKVLASEKDELTAANTQLKRDNKALKNLIDQIKLKIALDVKSLLRYEDSEIRKALAKWFKSMQG
;
A
#
# COMPACT_ATOMS: atom_id res chain seq x y z
N MET A 1 -25.79 -54.60 -20.91
CA MET A 1 -24.86 -53.58 -21.43
C MET A 1 -23.62 -53.51 -20.54
N ASN A 2 -22.42 -53.31 -21.09
CA ASN A 2 -21.22 -53.11 -20.29
C ASN A 2 -21.06 -51.63 -19.86
N LYS A 3 -20.19 -51.35 -18.87
CA LYS A 3 -20.03 -50.00 -18.31
C LYS A 3 -19.53 -48.97 -19.33
N SER A 4 -18.71 -49.39 -20.29
CA SER A 4 -18.19 -48.50 -21.35
C SER A 4 -19.28 -48.13 -22.35
N GLU A 5 -20.09 -49.10 -22.75
CA GLU A 5 -21.27 -48.89 -23.62
C GLU A 5 -22.28 -47.98 -22.96
N ALA A 6 -22.57 -48.19 -21.67
CA ALA A 6 -23.47 -47.32 -20.91
C ALA A 6 -22.95 -45.88 -20.80
N ALA A 7 -21.63 -45.70 -20.59
CA ALA A 7 -21.02 -44.38 -20.55
C ALA A 7 -21.08 -43.69 -21.92
N GLN A 8 -20.84 -44.45 -23.00
CA GLN A 8 -20.91 -43.94 -24.37
C GLN A 8 -22.32 -43.50 -24.75
N LEU A 9 -23.34 -44.29 -24.37
CA LEU A 9 -24.76 -43.96 -24.55
C LEU A 9 -25.11 -42.60 -23.90
N LEU A 10 -24.68 -42.38 -22.66
CA LEU A 10 -24.94 -41.11 -21.96
C LEU A 10 -24.19 -39.95 -22.62
N VAL A 11 -22.96 -40.16 -23.10
CA VAL A 11 -22.20 -39.15 -23.83
C VAL A 11 -22.88 -38.77 -25.15
N GLU A 12 -23.42 -39.75 -25.88
CA GLU A 12 -24.22 -39.52 -27.10
C GLU A 12 -25.51 -38.74 -26.80
N ALA A 13 -26.10 -38.95 -25.61
CA ALA A 13 -27.21 -38.15 -25.08
C ALA A 13 -26.79 -36.77 -24.55
N GLY A 14 -25.53 -36.34 -24.78
CA GLY A 14 -25.02 -35.01 -24.46
C GLY A 14 -24.39 -34.86 -23.06
N TRP A 15 -24.16 -35.95 -22.33
CA TRP A 15 -23.50 -35.90 -21.03
C TRP A 15 -21.98 -35.75 -21.17
N THR A 16 -21.35 -35.11 -20.19
CA THR A 16 -19.88 -35.18 -20.11
C THR A 16 -19.46 -36.58 -19.68
N LYS A 17 -18.31 -37.06 -20.18
CA LYS A 17 -17.77 -38.38 -19.82
C LYS A 17 -17.63 -38.56 -18.30
N ALA A 18 -17.27 -37.49 -17.59
CA ALA A 18 -17.13 -37.51 -16.14
C ALA A 18 -18.49 -37.61 -15.40
N ASP A 19 -19.54 -37.01 -15.94
CA ASP A 19 -20.89 -37.06 -15.37
C ASP A 19 -21.56 -38.39 -15.66
N ALA A 20 -21.39 -38.91 -16.87
CA ALA A 20 -21.83 -40.24 -17.25
C ALA A 20 -21.22 -41.29 -16.31
N MET A 21 -19.90 -41.25 -16.08
CA MET A 21 -19.24 -42.21 -15.19
C MET A 21 -19.71 -42.12 -13.72
N ARG A 22 -20.02 -40.91 -13.24
CA ARG A 22 -20.55 -40.70 -11.88
C ARG A 22 -22.00 -41.17 -11.75
N ALA A 23 -22.84 -40.94 -12.76
CA ALA A 23 -24.20 -41.45 -12.79
C ALA A 23 -24.27 -42.99 -12.76
N LEU A 24 -23.26 -43.65 -13.31
CA LEU A 24 -23.15 -45.11 -13.37
C LEU A 24 -22.48 -45.75 -12.15
N GLU A 25 -22.04 -44.97 -11.16
CA GLU A 25 -21.25 -45.47 -10.02
C GLU A 25 -22.05 -46.45 -9.13
N GLY A 26 -23.37 -46.25 -9.03
CA GLY A 26 -24.27 -47.08 -8.24
C GLY A 26 -24.86 -48.30 -8.96
N ILE A 27 -24.46 -48.59 -10.21
CA ILE A 27 -25.05 -49.66 -11.02
C ILE A 27 -24.19 -50.93 -10.96
N ASP A 28 -24.81 -52.07 -10.65
CA ASP A 28 -24.16 -53.38 -10.72
C ASP A 28 -24.21 -53.94 -12.16
N PHE A 29 -23.09 -53.79 -12.88
CA PHE A 29 -22.97 -54.28 -14.26
C PHE A 29 -22.88 -55.81 -14.37
N ARG A 30 -22.69 -56.55 -13.26
CA ARG A 30 -22.71 -58.02 -13.27
C ARG A 30 -24.10 -58.58 -13.57
N GLN A 31 -25.14 -57.78 -13.33
CA GLN A 31 -26.53 -58.14 -13.60
C GLN A 31 -26.96 -57.83 -15.04
N ASN A 32 -26.03 -57.40 -15.90
CA ASN A 32 -26.29 -57.02 -17.28
C ASN A 32 -27.46 -56.02 -17.41
N PRO A 33 -27.35 -54.82 -16.80
CA PRO A 33 -28.42 -53.83 -16.83
C PRO A 33 -28.78 -53.46 -18.27
N ASP A 34 -30.07 -53.23 -18.49
CA ASP A 34 -30.62 -52.75 -19.75
C ASP A 34 -30.52 -51.22 -19.86
N GLU A 35 -30.79 -50.70 -21.05
CA GLU A 35 -30.73 -49.28 -21.35
C GLU A 35 -31.65 -48.45 -20.44
N PHE A 36 -32.83 -48.99 -20.09
CA PHE A 36 -33.79 -48.32 -19.22
C PHE A 36 -33.23 -48.09 -17.81
N VAL A 37 -32.54 -49.09 -17.23
CA VAL A 37 -31.88 -48.96 -15.93
C VAL A 37 -30.77 -47.90 -15.98
N ILE A 38 -30.00 -47.84 -17.07
CA ILE A 38 -28.96 -46.83 -17.28
C ILE A 38 -29.56 -45.41 -17.32
N LEU A 39 -30.61 -45.21 -18.13
CA LEU A 39 -31.28 -43.91 -18.26
C LEU A 39 -31.94 -43.47 -16.96
N ARG A 40 -32.57 -44.40 -16.22
CA ARG A 40 -33.16 -44.10 -14.92
C ARG A 40 -32.12 -43.65 -13.90
N ALA A 41 -30.95 -44.31 -13.86
CA ALA A 41 -29.85 -43.91 -12.99
C ALA A 41 -29.31 -42.51 -13.35
N ALA A 42 -29.18 -42.22 -14.64
CA ALA A 42 -28.80 -40.89 -15.14
C ALA A 42 -29.81 -39.82 -14.74
N LEU A 43 -31.11 -40.08 -14.86
CA LEU A 43 -32.17 -39.15 -14.43
C LEU A 43 -32.11 -38.86 -12.92
N VAL A 44 -31.94 -39.89 -12.10
CA VAL A 44 -31.82 -39.76 -10.64
C VAL A 44 -30.57 -38.97 -10.26
N PHE A 45 -29.47 -39.15 -10.99
CA PHE A 45 -28.24 -38.39 -10.77
C PHE A 45 -28.38 -36.92 -11.22
N ALA A 46 -29.02 -36.66 -12.35
CA ALA A 46 -29.11 -35.33 -12.96
C ALA A 46 -29.77 -34.27 -12.07
N GLY A 47 -30.87 -34.61 -11.39
CA GLY A 47 -31.62 -33.64 -10.57
C GLY A 47 -30.81 -33.08 -9.39
N PRO A 48 -30.38 -33.92 -8.43
CA PRO A 48 -29.59 -33.50 -7.28
C PRO A 48 -28.24 -32.91 -7.68
N GLU A 49 -27.57 -33.47 -8.69
CA GLU A 49 -26.26 -32.99 -9.15
C GLU A 49 -26.36 -31.60 -9.79
N LEU A 50 -27.39 -31.33 -10.59
CA LEU A 50 -27.63 -30.01 -11.16
C LEU A 50 -27.89 -28.97 -10.07
N SER A 51 -28.72 -29.32 -9.08
CA SER A 51 -29.00 -28.45 -7.92
C SER A 51 -27.72 -28.14 -7.12
N ASN A 52 -26.91 -29.17 -6.85
CA ASN A 52 -25.62 -29.01 -6.18
C ASN A 52 -24.66 -28.11 -6.96
N ARG A 53 -24.58 -28.28 -8.29
CA ARG A 53 -23.73 -27.43 -9.14
C ARG A 53 -24.18 -25.99 -9.16
N GLN A 54 -25.49 -25.74 -9.30
CA GLN A 54 -26.02 -24.38 -9.28
C GLN A 54 -25.68 -23.69 -7.95
N ARG A 55 -25.82 -24.40 -6.83
CA ARG A 55 -25.43 -23.91 -5.50
C ARG A 55 -23.93 -23.62 -5.41
N LEU A 56 -23.07 -24.55 -5.86
CA LEU A 56 -21.62 -24.36 -5.85
C LEU A 56 -21.17 -23.20 -6.74
N GLN A 57 -21.75 -23.07 -7.94
CA GLN A 57 -21.49 -21.96 -8.85
C GLN A 57 -21.95 -20.62 -8.25
N ALA A 58 -23.12 -20.58 -7.61
CA ALA A 58 -23.60 -19.39 -6.92
C ALA A 58 -22.65 -18.99 -5.78
N ALA A 59 -22.20 -19.95 -4.97
CA ALA A 59 -21.23 -19.71 -3.90
C ALA A 59 -19.89 -19.21 -4.45
N GLN A 60 -19.36 -19.83 -5.51
CA GLN A 60 -18.14 -19.39 -6.18
C GLN A 60 -18.26 -17.97 -6.74
N LYS A 61 -19.36 -17.66 -7.45
CA LYS A 61 -19.64 -16.31 -7.95
C LYS A 61 -19.70 -15.29 -6.81
N GLY A 62 -20.37 -15.62 -5.70
CA GLY A 62 -20.40 -14.76 -4.51
C GLY A 62 -19.01 -14.49 -3.93
N MET A 63 -18.18 -15.53 -3.80
CA MET A 63 -16.79 -15.39 -3.32
C MET A 63 -15.93 -14.53 -4.25
N VAL A 64 -16.03 -14.74 -5.57
CA VAL A 64 -15.28 -13.96 -6.57
C VAL A 64 -15.70 -12.49 -6.49
N THR A 65 -17.00 -12.19 -6.50
CA THR A 65 -17.50 -10.81 -6.38
C THR A 65 -17.00 -10.13 -5.10
N LYS A 66 -17.01 -10.83 -3.96
CA LYS A 66 -16.49 -10.29 -2.69
C LYS A 66 -14.99 -9.97 -2.80
N LYS A 67 -14.19 -10.89 -3.34
CA LYS A 67 -12.75 -10.68 -3.51
C LYS A 67 -12.43 -9.56 -4.49
N VAL A 68 -13.17 -9.45 -5.59
CA VAL A 68 -13.00 -8.36 -6.57
C VAL A 68 -13.24 -7.01 -5.92
N LYS A 69 -14.33 -6.85 -5.15
CA LYS A 69 -14.60 -5.61 -4.41
C LYS A 69 -13.50 -5.27 -3.40
N GLU A 70 -12.98 -6.28 -2.70
CA GLU A 70 -11.87 -6.08 -1.75
C GLU A 70 -10.58 -5.64 -2.46
N ILE A 71 -10.26 -6.24 -3.60
CA ILE A 71 -9.10 -5.87 -4.42
C ILE A 71 -9.24 -4.44 -4.93
N GLU A 72 -10.42 -4.07 -5.44
CA GLU A 72 -10.69 -2.73 -5.94
C GLU A 72 -10.54 -1.68 -4.83
N HIS A 73 -11.11 -1.94 -3.66
CA HIS A 73 -10.96 -1.07 -2.50
C HIS A 73 -9.48 -0.92 -2.08
N LYS A 74 -8.75 -2.03 -1.98
CA LYS A 74 -7.31 -2.01 -1.66
C LYS A 74 -6.50 -1.25 -2.70
N SER A 75 -6.85 -1.37 -3.99
CA SER A 75 -6.20 -0.64 -5.07
C SER A 75 -6.44 0.86 -4.96
N GLN A 76 -7.65 1.30 -4.63
CA GLN A 76 -7.96 2.72 -4.41
C GLN A 76 -7.16 3.30 -3.24
N VAL A 77 -7.11 2.56 -2.12
CA VAL A 77 -6.32 2.96 -0.94
C VAL A 77 -4.84 3.04 -1.28
N ALA A 78 -4.31 2.09 -2.05
CA ALA A 78 -2.90 2.11 -2.48
C ALA A 78 -2.57 3.35 -3.32
N VAL A 79 -3.46 3.75 -4.24
CA VAL A 79 -3.29 4.96 -5.06
C VAL A 79 -3.30 6.21 -4.19
N GLN A 80 -4.21 6.30 -3.21
CA GLN A 80 -4.28 7.43 -2.27
C GLN A 80 -3.04 7.52 -1.37
N LEU A 81 -2.55 6.39 -0.86
CA LEU A 81 -1.32 6.37 -0.07
C LEU A 81 -0.11 6.77 -0.91
N GLN A 82 -0.05 6.33 -2.17
CA GLN A 82 1.03 6.71 -3.07
C GLN A 82 1.04 8.22 -3.36
N SER A 83 -0.13 8.85 -3.52
CA SER A 83 -0.18 10.31 -3.70
C SER A 83 0.23 11.05 -2.44
N GLN A 84 -0.20 10.60 -1.25
CA GLN A 84 0.22 11.18 0.03
C GLN A 84 1.73 11.08 0.25
N VAL A 85 2.34 9.93 -0.06
CA VAL A 85 3.79 9.74 0.03
C VAL A 85 4.54 10.71 -0.88
N LYS A 86 4.04 10.96 -2.10
CA LYS A 86 4.65 11.94 -3.02
C LYS A 86 4.57 13.37 -2.47
N VAL A 87 3.43 13.76 -1.90
CA VAL A 87 3.25 15.08 -1.28
C VAL A 87 4.22 15.25 -0.11
N LEU A 88 4.24 14.28 0.82
CA LEU A 88 5.14 14.31 1.99
C LEU A 88 6.62 14.32 1.59
N ALA A 89 7.00 13.65 0.50
CA ALA A 89 8.36 13.71 -0.01
C ALA A 89 8.72 15.11 -0.51
N SER A 90 7.83 15.77 -1.26
CA SER A 90 8.02 17.16 -1.71
C SER A 90 8.16 18.12 -0.53
N GLU A 91 7.24 18.04 0.44
CA GLU A 91 7.27 18.89 1.64
C GLU A 91 8.57 18.69 2.44
N LYS A 92 9.04 17.44 2.56
CA LYS A 92 10.31 17.14 3.23
C LYS A 92 11.49 17.77 2.50
N ASP A 93 11.53 17.72 1.18
CA ASP A 93 12.61 18.30 0.38
C ASP A 93 12.62 19.83 0.52
N GLU A 94 11.45 20.47 0.47
CA GLU A 94 11.29 21.92 0.71
C GLU A 94 11.76 22.33 2.11
N LEU A 95 11.33 21.60 3.16
CA LEU A 95 11.76 21.85 4.53
C LEU A 95 13.26 21.66 4.72
N THR A 96 13.83 20.66 4.05
CA THR A 96 15.27 20.40 4.07
C THR A 96 16.02 21.55 3.41
N ALA A 97 15.56 22.02 2.24
CA ALA A 97 16.14 23.18 1.55
C ALA A 97 16.06 24.44 2.42
N ALA A 98 14.89 24.77 2.98
CA ALA A 98 14.70 25.91 3.87
C ALA A 98 15.63 25.85 5.09
N ASN A 99 15.77 24.68 5.72
CA ASN A 99 16.68 24.50 6.86
C ASN A 99 18.14 24.69 6.47
N THR A 100 18.58 24.18 5.30
CA THR A 100 19.94 24.42 4.82
C THR A 100 20.21 25.90 4.56
N GLN A 101 19.22 26.64 4.07
CA GLN A 101 19.33 28.08 3.86
C GLN A 101 19.42 28.83 5.20
N LEU A 102 18.52 28.54 6.15
CA LEU A 102 18.55 29.15 7.49
C LEU A 102 19.88 28.90 8.22
N LYS A 103 20.49 27.72 8.05
CA LYS A 103 21.83 27.43 8.60
C LYS A 103 22.92 28.31 7.98
N ARG A 104 22.86 28.57 6.66
CA ARG A 104 23.79 29.48 5.98
C ARG A 104 23.60 30.91 6.46
N ASP A 105 22.35 31.35 6.54
CA ASP A 105 22.01 32.72 6.98
C ASP A 105 22.44 32.95 8.43
N ASN A 106 22.20 32.00 9.33
CA ASN A 106 22.69 32.07 10.71
C ASN A 106 24.21 32.16 10.80
N LYS A 107 24.94 31.43 9.95
CA LYS A 107 26.40 31.54 9.87
C LYS A 107 26.85 32.91 9.36
N ALA A 108 26.17 33.44 8.34
CA ALA A 108 26.45 34.77 7.81
C ALA A 108 26.19 35.86 8.85
N LEU A 109 25.05 35.80 9.54
CA LEU A 109 24.70 36.72 10.63
C LEU A 109 25.71 36.66 11.77
N LYS A 110 26.14 35.46 12.18
CA LYS A 110 27.20 35.31 13.17
C LYS A 110 28.49 36.00 12.73
N ASN A 111 28.93 35.78 11.50
CA ASN A 111 30.13 36.43 10.96
C ASN A 111 30.00 37.96 10.94
N LEU A 112 28.82 38.50 10.58
CA LEU A 112 28.55 39.94 10.62
C LEU A 112 28.62 40.49 12.04
N ILE A 113 28.02 39.79 13.01
CA ILE A 113 28.10 40.16 14.42
C ILE A 113 29.56 40.18 14.89
N ASP A 114 30.35 39.16 14.53
CA ASP A 114 31.76 39.09 14.90
C ASP A 114 32.58 40.24 14.29
N GLN A 115 32.30 40.62 13.03
CA GLN A 115 32.90 41.78 12.38
C GLN A 115 32.53 43.10 13.07
N ILE A 116 31.26 43.28 13.42
CA ILE A 116 30.78 44.47 14.16
C ILE A 116 31.46 44.55 15.52
N LYS A 117 31.51 43.43 16.27
CA LYS A 117 32.19 43.36 17.56
C LYS A 117 33.67 43.73 17.44
N LEU A 118 34.35 43.24 16.41
CA LEU A 118 35.75 43.59 16.16
C LEU A 118 35.94 45.08 15.87
N LYS A 119 35.10 45.65 15.00
CA LYS A 119 35.16 47.08 14.66
C LYS A 119 34.93 47.95 15.89
N ILE A 120 33.92 47.64 16.69
CA ILE A 120 33.66 48.34 17.96
C ILE A 120 34.86 48.22 18.90
N ALA A 121 35.49 47.04 19.00
CA ALA A 121 36.67 46.87 19.85
C ALA A 121 37.84 47.78 19.41
N LEU A 122 38.04 47.95 18.10
CA LEU A 122 39.05 48.86 17.55
C LEU A 122 38.71 50.33 17.83
N ASP A 123 37.45 50.72 17.63
CA ASP A 123 36.97 52.08 17.87
C ASP A 123 37.01 52.45 19.37
N VAL A 124 36.65 51.52 20.26
CA VAL A 124 36.79 51.72 21.71
C VAL A 124 38.28 51.85 22.09
N LYS A 125 39.17 51.05 21.50
CA LYS A 125 40.61 51.14 21.75
C LYS A 125 41.19 52.49 21.32
N SER A 126 40.72 53.09 20.22
CA SER A 126 41.14 54.43 19.82
C SER A 126 40.59 55.51 20.75
N LEU A 127 39.32 55.40 21.16
CA LEU A 127 38.68 56.32 22.11
C LEU A 127 39.32 56.28 23.51
N LEU A 128 39.84 55.14 23.95
CA LEU A 128 40.55 55.02 25.22
C LEU A 128 41.91 55.76 25.25
N ARG A 129 42.36 56.33 24.13
CA ARG A 129 43.59 57.14 24.06
C ARG A 129 43.37 58.62 24.40
N TYR A 130 42.13 59.09 24.45
CA TYR A 130 41.84 60.47 24.85
C TYR A 130 42.11 60.68 26.36
N GLU A 131 42.48 61.91 26.74
CA GLU A 131 43.00 62.21 28.07
C GLU A 131 41.94 62.13 29.19
N ASP A 132 40.66 62.31 28.86
CA ASP A 132 39.57 62.33 29.84
C ASP A 132 39.40 60.96 30.53
N SER A 133 39.60 60.92 31.85
CA SER A 133 39.61 59.67 32.63
C SER A 133 38.21 59.10 32.90
N GLU A 134 37.19 59.95 32.97
CA GLU A 134 35.82 59.54 33.27
C GLU A 134 35.14 59.01 32.01
N ILE A 135 35.42 59.62 30.85
CA ILE A 135 35.02 59.09 29.54
C ILE A 135 35.61 57.68 29.32
N ARG A 136 36.89 57.46 29.70
CA ARG A 136 37.54 56.15 29.60
C ARG A 136 36.90 55.08 30.47
N LYS A 137 36.57 55.40 31.74
CA LYS A 137 35.90 54.45 32.64
C LYS A 137 34.50 54.09 32.13
N ALA A 138 33.73 55.08 31.66
CA ALA A 138 32.39 54.84 31.12
C ALA A 138 32.42 53.95 29.86
N LEU A 139 33.32 54.24 28.92
CA LEU A 139 33.54 53.43 27.71
C LEU A 139 33.95 51.98 28.03
N ALA A 140 34.87 51.79 28.98
CA ALA A 140 35.31 50.46 29.38
C ALA A 140 34.18 49.62 30.01
N LYS A 141 33.30 50.26 30.79
CA LYS A 141 32.14 49.59 31.40
C LYS A 141 31.09 49.19 30.36
N TRP A 142 30.78 50.08 29.42
CA TRP A 142 29.85 49.81 28.30
C TRP A 142 30.36 48.70 27.37
N PHE A 143 31.66 48.73 27.04
CA PHE A 143 32.26 47.70 26.20
C PHE A 143 32.21 46.30 26.84
N LYS A 144 32.49 46.20 28.15
CA LYS A 144 32.37 44.94 28.89
C LYS A 144 30.96 44.35 28.84
N SER A 145 29.90 45.17 28.90
CA SER A 145 28.52 44.68 28.82
C SER A 145 28.13 44.14 27.44
N MET A 146 28.84 44.51 26.36
CA MET A 146 28.60 43.97 25.02
C MET A 146 29.35 42.66 24.71
N GLN A 147 30.26 42.24 25.60
CA GLN A 147 31.03 41.02 25.44
C GLN A 147 30.42 39.80 26.15
N GLY A 148 29.38 39.99 26.98
CA GLY A 148 28.55 38.92 27.54
C GLY A 148 27.53 38.41 26.54
#